data_AF-A0A2H0XVF6-F1
#
_entry.id   AF-A0A2H0XVF6-F1
#
_cell.length_a   1.000
_cell.length_b   1.000
_cell.length_c   1.000
_cell.angle_alpha   90.00
_cell.angle_beta   90.00
_cell.angle_gamma   90.00
#
_symmetry.space_group_name_H-M   'P 1'
#
loop_
_entity.id
_entity.type
_entity.pdbx_description
1 polymer ?
#
loop_
_entity_poly.entity_id
_entity_poly.type
_entity_poly.pdbx_seq_one_letter_code
_entity_poly.pdbx_strand_id
1 'polypeptide(L)'
;MLNAARQKYLVLTALEDYWDTNKPLVFLGDWCCRFGRRAAWDKPINEIISHPFKVKGEHARTFEYVSAVYEKFLVELAVKLNTIHSTSHNVRYWRIIIGPWLLCYIGAMYERYRLLKKVLIEHPGIITVLL
;
A
#
# COMPACT_ATOMS: atom_id res chain seq x y z
N MET A 1 -25.07 -1.55 29.70
CA MET A 1 -23.81 -2.31 29.58
C MET A 1 -23.04 -1.72 28.41
N LEU A 2 -21.99 -0.95 28.68
CA LEU A 2 -21.13 -0.39 27.63
C LEU A 2 -20.39 -1.55 26.95
N ASN A 3 -20.71 -1.79 25.68
CA ASN A 3 -20.01 -2.77 24.84
C ASN A 3 -18.54 -2.33 24.78
N ALA A 4 -17.64 -3.07 25.44
CA ALA A 4 -16.21 -2.90 25.22
C ALA A 4 -15.97 -3.16 23.73
N ALA A 5 -15.59 -2.13 22.97
CA ALA A 5 -15.31 -2.27 21.55
C ALA A 5 -14.19 -3.32 21.40
N ARG A 6 -14.53 -4.46 20.82
CA ARG A 6 -13.60 -5.58 20.62
C ARG A 6 -12.41 -5.08 19.81
N GLN A 7 -11.19 -5.23 20.33
CA GLN A 7 -9.97 -4.76 19.67
C GLN A 7 -9.90 -5.32 18.24
N LYS A 8 -9.81 -4.43 17.24
CA LYS A 8 -9.72 -4.80 15.82
C LYS A 8 -8.28 -5.19 15.45
N TYR A 9 -8.14 -6.02 14.42
CA TYR A 9 -6.85 -6.45 13.88
C TYR A 9 -6.70 -5.98 12.43
N LEU A 10 -5.64 -5.21 12.14
CA LEU A 10 -5.32 -4.73 10.81
C LEU A 10 -4.58 -5.80 10.01
N VAL A 11 -5.11 -6.12 8.84
CA VAL A 11 -4.55 -7.05 7.88
C VAL A 11 -3.83 -6.28 6.77
N LEU A 12 -2.55 -6.60 6.59
CA LEU A 12 -1.65 -5.94 5.63
C LEU A 12 -1.31 -6.81 4.41
N THR A 13 -1.68 -8.10 4.44
CA THR A 13 -1.31 -9.09 3.42
C THR A 13 -2.41 -10.13 3.23
N ALA A 14 -2.40 -10.77 2.06
CA ALA A 14 -3.25 -11.90 1.70
C ALA A 14 -2.83 -13.25 2.34
N LEU A 15 -1.71 -13.27 3.08
CA LEU A 15 -1.21 -14.45 3.76
C LEU A 15 -1.97 -14.66 5.08
N GLU A 16 -2.84 -15.68 5.10
CA GLU A 16 -3.76 -15.97 6.21
C GLU A 16 -3.03 -16.35 7.52
N ASP A 17 -1.78 -16.84 7.43
CA ASP A 17 -0.94 -17.16 8.60
C ASP A 17 -0.66 -15.94 9.50
N TYR A 18 -0.83 -14.72 8.96
CA TYR A 18 -0.61 -13.46 9.68
C TYR A 18 -1.91 -12.81 10.15
N TRP A 19 -3.05 -13.49 9.99
CA TRP A 19 -4.36 -12.98 10.39
C TRP A 19 -4.69 -13.47 11.80
N ASP A 20 -5.19 -12.58 12.66
CA ASP A 20 -5.79 -12.99 13.92
C ASP A 20 -7.31 -13.12 13.77
N THR A 21 -7.77 -14.31 13.35
CA THR A 21 -9.19 -14.58 13.10
C THR A 21 -10.06 -14.61 14.37
N ASN A 22 -9.47 -14.47 15.56
CA ASN A 22 -10.23 -14.34 16.83
C ASN A 22 -10.75 -12.91 17.05
N LYS A 23 -10.28 -11.95 16.25
CA LYS A 23 -10.62 -10.53 16.28
C LYS A 23 -11.36 -10.10 15.00
N PRO A 24 -12.15 -9.01 15.03
CA PRO A 24 -12.64 -8.37 13.82
C PRO A 24 -11.47 -7.93 12.94
N LEU A 25 -11.46 -8.34 11.67
CA LEU A 25 -10.39 -8.01 10.72
C LEU A 25 -10.71 -6.72 9.96
N VAL A 26 -9.72 -5.84 9.86
CA VAL A 26 -9.76 -4.65 8.99
C VAL A 26 -8.70 -4.83 7.92
N PHE A 27 -9.10 -5.04 6.68
CA PHE A 27 -8.20 -5.20 5.55
C PHE A 27 -7.78 -3.84 5.01
N LEU A 28 -6.47 -3.60 4.90
CA LEU A 28 -5.94 -2.33 4.41
C LEU A 28 -6.41 -1.99 2.98
N GLY A 29 -6.63 -3.02 2.17
CA GLY A 29 -7.15 -2.89 0.81
C GLY A 29 -7.44 -4.26 0.19
N ASP A 30 -8.07 -4.25 -0.99
CA ASP A 30 -8.58 -5.44 -1.67
C ASP A 30 -7.48 -6.48 -2.00
N TRP A 31 -6.22 -6.06 -2.15
CA TRP A 31 -5.09 -6.99 -2.37
C TRP A 31 -4.81 -7.91 -1.18
N CYS A 32 -5.37 -7.63 0.00
CA CYS A 32 -5.33 -8.54 1.14
C CYS A 32 -6.39 -9.65 1.04
N CYS A 33 -7.34 -9.52 0.12
CA CYS A 33 -8.51 -10.38 0.00
C CYS A 33 -8.39 -11.30 -1.22
N ARG A 34 -7.80 -12.50 -1.05
CA ARG A 34 -7.69 -13.45 -2.17
C ARG A 34 -9.09 -13.87 -2.65
N PHE A 35 -9.37 -13.70 -3.93
CA PHE A 35 -10.67 -14.05 -4.52
C PHE A 35 -11.09 -15.50 -4.24
N GLY A 36 -10.16 -16.46 -4.45
CA GLY A 36 -10.42 -17.89 -4.19
C GLY A 36 -10.58 -18.27 -2.71
N ARG A 37 -10.38 -17.33 -1.78
CA ARG A 37 -10.53 -17.52 -0.33
C ARG A 37 -11.62 -16.62 0.25
N ARG A 38 -12.62 -16.25 -0.55
CA ARG A 38 -13.71 -15.34 -0.17
C ARG A 38 -14.38 -15.70 1.16
N ALA A 39 -14.64 -16.99 1.41
CA ALA A 39 -15.25 -17.45 2.65
C ALA A 39 -14.42 -17.11 3.91
N ALA A 40 -13.11 -16.88 3.78
CA ALA A 40 -12.25 -16.53 4.92
C ALA A 40 -12.39 -15.06 5.33
N TRP A 41 -12.54 -14.15 4.37
CA TRP A 41 -12.51 -12.70 4.61
C TRP A 41 -13.86 -11.99 4.46
N ASP A 42 -14.79 -12.50 3.65
CA ASP A 42 -16.11 -11.89 3.39
C ASP A 42 -17.10 -12.25 4.51
N LYS A 43 -16.78 -11.79 5.72
CA LYS A 43 -17.58 -11.99 6.93
C LYS A 43 -18.16 -10.65 7.38
N PRO A 44 -19.40 -10.60 7.89
CA PRO A 44 -20.04 -9.33 8.32
C PRO A 44 -19.27 -8.55 9.39
N ILE A 45 -18.44 -9.23 10.18
CA ILE A 45 -17.61 -8.61 11.23
C ILE A 45 -16.33 -7.96 10.67
N ASN A 46 -15.97 -8.27 9.43
CA ASN A 46 -14.78 -7.78 8.79
C ASN A 46 -15.08 -6.52 7.98
N GLU A 47 -14.04 -5.71 7.80
CA GLU A 47 -14.10 -4.43 7.10
C GLU A 47 -12.98 -4.35 6.08
N ILE A 48 -13.24 -3.80 4.90
CA ILE A 48 -12.20 -3.46 3.92
C ILE A 48 -12.16 -1.95 3.80
N ILE A 49 -10.98 -1.37 3.98
CA ILE A 49 -10.82 0.08 3.96
C ILE A 49 -11.08 0.61 2.57
N SER A 50 -11.96 1.61 2.50
CA SER A 50 -12.33 2.23 1.23
C SER A 50 -11.14 2.96 0.61
N HIS A 51 -10.87 2.64 -0.65
CA HIS A 51 -9.78 3.17 -1.45
C HIS A 51 -9.80 4.71 -1.53
N PRO A 52 -8.66 5.42 -1.37
CA PRO A 52 -8.61 6.88 -1.37
C PRO A 52 -9.08 7.48 -2.70
N PHE A 53 -8.81 6.77 -3.80
CA PHE A 53 -9.17 7.17 -5.17
C PHE A 53 -10.67 7.14 -5.50
N LYS A 54 -11.54 6.76 -4.56
CA LYS A 54 -12.99 6.97 -4.70
C LYS A 54 -13.40 8.44 -4.49
N VAL A 55 -12.51 9.27 -3.93
CA VAL A 55 -12.76 10.71 -3.72
C VAL A 55 -12.32 11.49 -4.97
N LYS A 56 -13.24 12.28 -5.54
CA LYS A 56 -12.97 13.13 -6.71
C LYS A 56 -11.86 14.14 -6.39
N GLY A 57 -10.91 14.32 -7.30
CA GLY A 57 -9.81 15.30 -7.18
C GLY A 57 -8.54 14.81 -6.46
N GLU A 58 -8.59 13.70 -5.71
CA GLU A 58 -7.40 13.13 -5.06
C GLU A 58 -6.39 12.54 -6.07
N HIS A 59 -6.86 12.16 -7.26
CA HIS A 59 -6.03 11.58 -8.33
C HIS A 59 -4.95 12.52 -8.82
N ALA A 60 -5.31 13.78 -9.13
CA ALA A 60 -4.37 14.76 -9.69
C ALA A 60 -3.25 15.08 -8.67
N ARG A 61 -3.62 15.40 -7.43
CA ARG A 61 -2.65 15.68 -6.35
C ARG A 61 -1.75 14.49 -6.06
N THR A 62 -2.32 13.29 -6.06
CA THR A 62 -1.54 12.06 -5.85
C THR A 62 -0.56 11.84 -7.01
N PHE A 63 -1.01 12.01 -8.25
CA PHE A 63 -0.18 11.88 -9.42
C PHE A 63 0.96 12.90 -9.43
N GLU A 64 0.69 14.17 -9.11
CA GLU A 64 1.71 15.22 -8.98
C GLU A 64 2.78 14.85 -7.95
N TYR A 65 2.35 14.42 -6.76
CA TYR A 65 3.27 14.01 -5.69
C TYR A 65 4.12 12.80 -6.11
N VAL A 66 3.48 11.74 -6.62
CA VAL A 66 4.16 10.51 -7.06
C VAL A 66 5.13 10.80 -8.19
N SER A 67 4.75 11.65 -9.15
CA SER A 67 5.62 12.05 -10.27
C SER A 67 6.84 12.81 -9.79
N ALA A 68 6.68 13.75 -8.85
CA ALA A 68 7.79 14.50 -8.29
C ALA A 68 8.78 13.60 -7.51
N VAL A 69 8.27 12.61 -6.77
CA VAL A 69 9.10 11.61 -6.08
C VAL A 69 9.80 10.71 -7.11
N TYR A 70 9.06 10.23 -8.11
CA TYR A 70 9.59 9.42 -9.19
C TYR A 70 10.77 10.06 -9.93
N GLU A 71 10.66 11.34 -10.31
CA GLU A 71 11.73 12.04 -11.01
C GLU A 71 13.02 12.12 -10.19
N LYS A 72 12.91 12.34 -8.87
CA LYS A 72 14.07 12.37 -7.97
C LYS A 72 14.73 11.00 -7.87
N PHE A 73 13.94 9.95 -7.58
CA PHE A 73 14.46 8.60 -7.44
C PHE A 73 15.04 8.05 -8.75
N LEU A 74 14.47 8.41 -9.90
CA LEU A 74 14.97 7.94 -11.18
C LEU A 74 16.41 8.43 -11.45
N VAL A 75 16.72 9.69 -11.11
CA VAL A 75 18.07 10.25 -11.26
C VAL A 75 19.06 9.54 -10.34
N GLU A 76 18.69 9.33 -9.07
CA GLU A 76 19.55 8.63 -8.10
C GLU A 76 19.77 7.16 -8.48
N LEU A 77 18.72 6.46 -8.90
CA LEU A 77 18.79 5.08 -9.34
C LEU A 77 19.60 4.93 -10.62
N ALA A 78 19.50 5.86 -11.58
CA ALA A 78 20.31 5.85 -12.78
C ALA A 78 21.82 5.85 -12.47
N VAL A 79 22.24 6.68 -11.49
CA VAL A 79 23.64 6.71 -11.03
C VAL A 79 24.02 5.36 -10.41
N LYS A 80 23.20 4.83 -9.50
CA LYS A 80 23.49 3.55 -8.82
C LYS A 80 23.51 2.36 -9.78
N LEU A 81 22.58 2.32 -10.73
CA LEU A 81 22.50 1.26 -11.74
C LEU A 81 23.70 1.30 -12.67
N ASN A 82 24.15 2.48 -13.09
CA ASN A 82 25.41 2.62 -13.82
C ASN A 82 26.60 2.06 -13.03
N THR A 83 26.68 2.34 -11.73
CA THR A 83 27.74 1.78 -10.87
C THR A 83 27.67 0.26 -10.79
N ILE A 84 26.49 -0.31 -10.53
CA ILE A 84 26.29 -1.76 -10.40
C ILE A 84 26.61 -2.49 -11.70
N HIS A 85 26.16 -1.94 -12.83
CA HIS A 85 26.32 -2.57 -14.14
C HIS A 85 27.64 -2.20 -14.84
N SER A 86 28.48 -1.37 -14.22
CA SER A 86 29.71 -0.83 -14.83
C SER A 86 29.45 -0.16 -16.19
N THR A 87 28.36 0.59 -16.30
CA THR A 87 27.94 1.32 -17.50
C THR A 87 27.93 2.84 -17.26
N SER A 88 27.74 3.62 -18.32
CA SER A 88 27.61 5.09 -18.24
C SER A 88 26.44 5.60 -19.09
N HIS A 89 25.27 4.97 -18.95
CA HIS A 89 24.07 5.39 -19.65
C HIS A 89 23.43 6.63 -19.03
N ASN A 90 22.75 7.44 -19.83
CA ASN A 90 22.05 8.62 -19.34
C ASN A 90 20.74 8.26 -18.60
N VAL A 91 20.14 9.24 -17.92
CA VAL A 91 18.88 9.05 -17.19
C VAL A 91 17.73 8.60 -18.12
N ARG A 92 17.73 9.05 -19.39
CA ARG A 92 16.70 8.64 -20.37
C ARG A 92 16.74 7.14 -20.66
N TYR A 93 17.93 6.55 -20.75
CA TYR A 93 18.08 5.11 -20.90
C TYR A 93 17.41 4.37 -19.73
N TRP A 94 17.77 4.74 -18.49
CA TRP A 94 17.19 4.12 -17.30
C TRP A 94 15.69 4.40 -17.16
N ARG A 95 15.21 5.56 -17.61
CA ARG A 95 13.77 5.86 -17.70
C ARG A 95 13.03 4.83 -18.56
N ILE A 96 13.61 4.40 -19.67
CA ILE A 96 13.00 3.41 -20.55
C ILE A 96 12.98 2.04 -19.87
N ILE A 97 14.08 1.66 -19.21
CA ILE A 97 14.22 0.32 -18.62
C ILE A 97 13.41 0.17 -17.32
N ILE A 98 13.59 1.08 -16.36
CA ILE A 98 13.01 0.97 -15.02
C ILE A 98 11.87 1.96 -14.75
N GLY A 99 11.68 2.97 -15.61
CA GLY A 99 10.74 4.07 -15.36
C GLY A 99 9.30 3.59 -15.11
N PRO A 100 8.71 2.75 -15.98
CA PRO A 100 7.35 2.23 -15.77
C PRO A 100 7.22 1.48 -14.43
N TRP A 101 8.19 0.61 -14.11
CA TRP A 101 8.20 -0.12 -12.84
C TRP A 101 8.32 0.82 -11.64
N LEU A 102 9.24 1.79 -11.69
CA LEU A 102 9.49 2.72 -10.58
C LEU A 102 8.27 3.60 -10.31
N LEU A 103 7.60 4.10 -11.34
CA LEU A 103 6.40 4.89 -11.20
C LEU A 103 5.28 4.09 -10.52
N CYS A 104 5.04 2.85 -10.97
CA CYS A 104 4.07 1.96 -10.35
C CYS A 104 4.42 1.62 -8.89
N TYR A 105 5.71 1.35 -8.62
CA TYR A 105 6.19 1.02 -7.28
C TYR A 105 5.97 2.18 -6.30
N ILE A 106 6.39 3.40 -6.66
CA ILE A 106 6.22 4.59 -5.82
C ILE A 106 4.73 4.88 -5.60
N GLY A 107 3.90 4.78 -6.66
CA GLY A 107 2.45 4.95 -6.56
C GLY A 107 1.82 3.98 -5.56
N ALA A 108 2.13 2.68 -5.68
CA ALA A 108 1.62 1.65 -4.77
C ALA A 108 2.07 1.85 -3.33
N MET A 109 3.33 2.26 -3.11
CA MET A 109 3.83 2.55 -1.76
C MET A 109 3.17 3.78 -1.14
N TYR A 110 2.99 4.85 -1.93
CA TYR A 110 2.32 6.05 -1.46
C TYR A 110 0.84 5.80 -1.12
N GLU A 111 0.14 5.01 -1.93
CA GLU A 111 -1.25 4.60 -1.66
C GLU A 111 -1.36 3.81 -0.35
N ARG A 112 -0.53 2.78 -0.16
CA ARG A 112 -0.49 1.99 1.08
C ARG A 112 -0.19 2.86 2.31
N TYR A 113 0.75 3.80 2.18
CA TYR A 113 1.06 4.76 3.24
C TYR A 113 -0.13 5.65 3.61
N ARG A 114 -0.85 6.17 2.60
CA ARG A 114 -2.06 6.98 2.80
C ARG A 114 -3.17 6.18 3.49
N LEU A 115 -3.37 4.93 3.08
CA LEU A 115 -4.33 4.01 3.69
C LEU A 115 -3.96 3.67 5.14
N LEU A 116 -2.69 3.40 5.43
CA LEU A 116 -2.21 3.16 6.79
C LEU A 116 -2.49 4.36 7.70
N LYS A 117 -2.17 5.58 7.23
CA LYS A 117 -2.48 6.80 7.97
C LYS A 117 -3.98 6.93 8.26
N LYS A 118 -4.82 6.67 7.26
CA LYS A 118 -6.28 6.72 7.40
C LYS A 118 -6.77 5.72 8.46
N VAL A 119 -6.34 4.47 8.37
CA VAL A 119 -6.70 3.39 9.31
C VAL A 119 -6.31 3.72 10.74
N LEU A 120 -5.11 4.24 10.96
CA LEU A 120 -4.63 4.58 12.31
C LEU A 120 -5.44 5.73 12.94
N ILE A 121 -6.04 6.59 12.13
CA ILE A 121 -6.96 7.66 12.59
C ILE A 121 -8.36 7.10 12.86
N GLU A 122 -8.90 6.29 11.93
CA GLU A 122 -10.26 5.73 12.00
C GLU A 122 -10.41 4.62 13.06
N HIS A 123 -9.32 3.92 13.39
CA HIS A 123 -9.30 2.84 14.37
C HIS A 123 -8.17 3.01 15.40
N PRO A 124 -8.33 3.91 16.40
CA PRO A 124 -7.37 4.05 17.48
C PRO A 124 -7.17 2.73 18.23
N GLY A 125 -5.90 2.34 18.47
CA GLY A 125 -5.56 1.11 19.19
C GLY A 125 -5.71 -0.18 18.38
N ILE A 126 -5.89 -0.08 17.04
CA ILE A 126 -5.79 -1.22 16.15
C ILE A 126 -4.40 -1.84 16.21
N ILE A 127 -4.33 -3.16 16.22
CA ILE A 127 -3.07 -3.90 16.27
C ILE A 127 -2.84 -4.62 14.95
N THR A 128 -1.59 -4.95 14.68
CA THR A 128 -1.18 -5.76 13.53
C THR A 128 0.13 -6.47 13.87
N VAL A 129 0.54 -7.39 13.01
CA VAL A 129 1.89 -7.95 13.01
C VAL A 129 2.72 -7.24 11.95
N LEU A 130 3.96 -6.89 12.29
CA LEU A 130 4.93 -6.39 11.32
C LEU A 130 5.57 -7.60 10.63
N LEU A 131 5.50 -7.62 9.30
CA LEU A 131 6.19 -8.58 8.44
C LEU A 131 7.67 -8.21 8.29
#